data_AF-F0VAQ9-F1
#
_entry.id   AF-F0VAQ9-F1
#
_cell.length_a   1.000
_cell.length_b   1.000
_cell.length_c   1.000
_cell.angle_alpha   90.00
_cell.angle_beta   90.00
_cell.angle_gamma   90.00
#
_symmetry.space_group_name_H-M   'P 1'
#
loop_
_entity.id
_entity.type
_entity.pdbx_description
1 polymer ?
#
loop_
_entity_poly.entity_id
_entity_poly.type
_entity_poly.pdbx_seq_one_letter_code
_entity_poly.pdbx_strand_id
1 'polypeptide(L)'
;MERRMSWSFRSGAPVIGLVAAVLFVSCSSGLWRSEAAGTLITPQCDKNEEMTTCTCGSEAKSKTGADGTGSGVTLSESSNGIAIQCPKGNFEFVPSEPTKVCTAAEQNDLQTCQDQSNSKTSPIQDFLAHFTDNNVPQWTKTEGAHRTTDDHSLAFPTENFPLVDKSFFVGCRQTSPDNGSAKQCVVNVSVKARTSAVKNGVLICAYGNESNESVPEVTLNSQNNSLTIQCGSEGQMEPTQESLTAYHCSGSNADECTIVNLTEVMPDFTSSWWTTDSNSANAPKLVIPEDGFPAQEETIVLGCNQKVTGTSKAPAGDQTAAAGLPTCTVKVTLGAQTSGSQASNVSFHRFFGLISVPLVLFATY
;
A
#
# COMPACT_ATOMS: atom_id res chain seq x y z
N MET A 1 -47.30 -42.21 -82.05
CA MET A 1 -46.90 -42.14 -80.62
C MET A 1 -46.53 -43.55 -80.20
N GLU A 2 -45.31 -43.93 -80.55
CA GLU A 2 -44.72 -45.28 -80.51
C GLU A 2 -43.86 -45.41 -79.24
N ARG A 3 -44.13 -46.40 -78.38
CA ARG A 3 -43.60 -47.78 -78.31
C ARG A 3 -42.39 -47.94 -77.39
N ARG A 4 -42.52 -48.92 -76.50
CA ARG A 4 -41.47 -49.66 -75.80
C ARG A 4 -40.33 -50.04 -76.75
N MET A 5 -39.09 -50.10 -76.27
CA MET A 5 -38.31 -51.35 -76.21
C MET A 5 -36.92 -51.16 -75.60
N SER A 6 -36.59 -52.12 -74.74
CA SER A 6 -35.26 -52.46 -74.26
C SER A 6 -34.37 -52.91 -75.43
N TRP A 7 -33.11 -52.46 -75.44
CA TRP A 7 -32.03 -53.11 -76.18
C TRP A 7 -30.79 -53.25 -75.31
N SER A 8 -30.43 -54.51 -75.11
CA SER A 8 -29.18 -55.00 -74.53
C SER A 8 -28.19 -55.29 -75.65
N PHE A 9 -26.96 -54.76 -75.61
CA PHE A 9 -25.78 -55.38 -76.23
C PHE A 9 -24.46 -54.89 -75.58
N ARG A 10 -23.84 -55.82 -74.86
CA ARG A 10 -22.43 -56.25 -74.92
C ARG A 10 -21.28 -55.22 -75.08
N SER A 11 -20.41 -55.29 -74.07
CA SER A 11 -18.92 -55.34 -74.12
C SER A 11 -18.13 -54.15 -74.65
N GLY A 12 -17.37 -53.54 -73.73
CA GLY A 12 -16.20 -52.73 -74.02
C GLY A 12 -15.69 -52.09 -72.73
N ALA A 13 -14.73 -52.72 -72.05
CA ALA A 13 -13.96 -52.05 -71.00
C ALA A 13 -13.13 -50.93 -71.63
N PRO A 14 -13.04 -49.77 -70.97
CA PRO A 14 -11.70 -49.29 -70.67
C PRO A 14 -11.59 -48.79 -69.22
N VAL A 15 -10.41 -49.09 -68.67
CA VAL A 15 -9.85 -48.53 -67.44
C VAL A 15 -9.94 -47.00 -67.48
N ILE A 16 -10.71 -46.42 -66.55
CA ILE A 16 -10.67 -44.99 -66.25
C ILE A 16 -10.53 -44.84 -64.74
N GLY A 17 -9.41 -44.25 -64.33
CA GLY A 17 -9.04 -44.02 -62.94
C GLY A 17 -10.06 -43.17 -62.20
N LEU A 18 -10.34 -43.59 -60.98
CA LEU A 18 -11.04 -42.82 -59.96
C LEU A 18 -10.25 -41.54 -59.66
N VAL A 19 -10.66 -40.42 -60.24
CA VAL A 19 -10.36 -39.09 -59.70
C VAL A 19 -11.34 -38.87 -58.56
N ALA A 20 -10.89 -39.08 -57.33
CA ALA A 20 -11.63 -38.65 -56.15
C ALA A 20 -11.69 -37.12 -56.15
N ALA A 21 -12.87 -36.57 -56.43
CA ALA A 21 -13.15 -35.17 -56.24
C ALA A 21 -13.14 -34.87 -54.73
N VAL A 22 -12.02 -34.37 -54.22
CA VAL A 22 -11.95 -33.75 -52.90
C VAL A 22 -12.65 -32.39 -53.02
N LEU A 23 -13.87 -32.32 -52.48
CA LEU A 23 -14.52 -31.05 -52.18
C LEU A 23 -13.66 -30.32 -51.14
N PHE A 24 -12.79 -29.42 -51.59
CA PHE A 24 -12.22 -28.39 -50.72
C PHE A 24 -13.37 -27.45 -50.34
N VAL A 25 -14.05 -27.78 -49.24
CA VAL A 25 -14.70 -26.76 -48.43
C VAL A 25 -13.59 -25.81 -48.03
N SER A 26 -13.57 -24.65 -48.68
CA SER A 26 -12.77 -23.50 -48.28
C SER A 26 -13.23 -23.06 -46.90
N CYS A 27 -12.72 -23.73 -45.88
CA CYS A 27 -12.69 -23.22 -44.53
C CYS A 27 -11.74 -22.03 -44.61
N SER A 28 -12.31 -20.84 -44.67
CA SER A 28 -11.61 -19.60 -44.40
C SER A 28 -11.11 -19.69 -42.95
N SER A 29 -9.97 -20.36 -42.78
CA SER A 29 -9.13 -20.25 -41.60
C SER A 29 -8.72 -18.79 -41.53
N GLY A 30 -9.54 -18.00 -40.82
CA GLY A 30 -9.16 -16.67 -40.41
C GLY A 30 -7.81 -16.82 -39.72
N LEU A 31 -6.77 -16.28 -40.37
CA LEU A 31 -5.52 -16.02 -39.71
C LEU A 31 -5.88 -15.17 -38.49
N TRP A 32 -5.85 -15.79 -37.31
CA TRP A 32 -5.68 -15.04 -36.09
C TRP A 32 -4.31 -14.38 -36.26
N ARG A 33 -4.31 -13.11 -36.63
CA ARG A 33 -3.13 -12.27 -36.47
C ARG A 33 -2.92 -12.19 -34.97
N SER A 34 -2.05 -13.04 -34.43
CA SER A 34 -1.40 -12.70 -33.17
C SER A 34 -0.66 -11.39 -33.45
N GLU A 35 -1.17 -10.29 -32.89
CA GLU A 35 -0.45 -9.02 -32.88
C GLU A 35 0.89 -9.27 -32.19
N ALA A 36 1.98 -9.10 -32.94
CA ALA A 36 3.31 -9.32 -32.42
C ALA A 36 3.61 -8.25 -31.37
N ALA A 37 3.98 -8.67 -30.17
CA ALA A 37 4.45 -7.79 -29.11
C ALA A 37 5.55 -6.84 -29.65
N GLY A 38 5.50 -5.58 -29.24
CA GLY A 38 6.47 -4.56 -29.63
C GLY A 38 7.90 -4.97 -29.28
N THR A 39 8.88 -4.48 -30.04
CA THR A 39 10.30 -4.75 -29.73
C THR A 39 10.70 -3.98 -28.47
N LEU A 40 11.11 -4.68 -27.41
CA LEU A 40 11.42 -4.06 -26.11
C LEU A 40 12.79 -3.36 -26.11
N ILE A 41 12.80 -2.12 -25.63
CA ILE A 41 13.97 -1.32 -25.30
C ILE A 41 14.12 -1.32 -23.78
N THR A 42 15.33 -1.62 -23.29
CA THR A 42 15.65 -1.56 -21.87
C THR A 42 15.88 -0.11 -21.43
N PRO A 43 15.11 0.43 -20.47
CA PRO A 43 15.37 1.76 -19.91
C PRO A 43 16.66 1.75 -19.08
N GLN A 44 17.32 2.91 -18.97
CA GLN A 44 18.39 3.14 -18.01
C GLN A 44 17.85 4.03 -16.91
N CYS A 45 17.76 3.50 -15.69
CA CYS A 45 17.18 4.20 -14.56
C CYS A 45 18.26 4.54 -13.52
N ASP A 46 18.42 5.84 -13.26
CA ASP A 46 19.36 6.38 -12.29
C ASP A 46 18.57 7.01 -11.13
N LYS A 47 18.87 6.56 -9.90
CA LYS A 47 18.24 7.09 -8.68
C LYS A 47 19.08 8.23 -8.12
N ASN A 48 18.48 9.40 -7.95
CA ASN A 48 19.02 10.47 -7.11
C ASN A 48 18.30 10.51 -5.75
N GLU A 49 18.64 11.46 -4.87
CA GLU A 49 18.11 11.51 -3.49
C GLU A 49 16.58 11.71 -3.42
N GLU A 50 15.93 12.31 -4.41
CA GLU A 50 14.49 12.64 -4.39
C GLU A 50 13.68 11.98 -5.51
N MET A 51 14.32 11.66 -6.64
CA MET A 51 13.66 11.27 -7.88
C MET A 51 14.46 10.22 -8.66
N THR A 52 13.76 9.19 -9.16
CA THR A 52 14.37 8.23 -10.09
C THR A 52 14.12 8.67 -11.53
N THR A 53 15.17 8.81 -12.33
CA THR A 53 15.05 9.17 -13.76
C THR A 53 15.32 7.95 -14.63
N CYS A 54 14.38 7.58 -15.49
CA CYS A 54 14.51 6.52 -16.47
C CYS A 54 14.59 7.08 -17.89
N THR A 55 15.71 6.83 -18.56
CA THR A 55 15.93 7.24 -19.94
C THR A 55 15.70 6.07 -20.90
N CYS A 56 14.79 6.26 -21.85
CA CYS A 56 14.54 5.32 -22.92
C CYS A 56 15.46 5.62 -24.10
N GLY A 57 16.39 4.72 -24.42
CA GLY A 57 17.27 4.85 -25.59
C GLY A 57 16.52 4.60 -26.91
N SER A 58 17.09 5.02 -28.03
CA SER A 58 16.58 4.75 -29.38
C SER A 58 17.01 3.38 -29.95
N GLU A 59 18.02 2.74 -29.33
CA GLU A 59 18.59 1.45 -29.73
C GLU A 59 18.43 0.39 -28.62
N ALA A 60 18.10 -0.84 -29.02
CA ALA A 60 18.04 -1.98 -28.11
C ALA A 60 19.47 -2.41 -27.73
N LYS A 61 19.94 -2.05 -26.53
CA LYS A 61 21.19 -2.60 -26.00
C LYS A 61 20.94 -4.04 -25.55
N SER A 62 21.32 -5.01 -26.40
CA SER A 62 21.39 -6.41 -26.01
C SER A 62 22.45 -6.56 -24.93
N LYS A 63 22.04 -6.76 -23.68
CA LYS A 63 22.85 -7.52 -22.73
C LYS A 63 22.32 -8.95 -22.75
N THR A 64 23.20 -9.89 -23.05
CA THR A 64 23.02 -11.32 -22.81
C THR A 64 22.82 -11.55 -21.32
N GLY A 65 21.55 -11.58 -20.93
CA GLY A 65 21.05 -11.99 -19.63
C GLY A 65 19.59 -12.38 -19.83
N ALA A 66 19.22 -13.57 -19.40
CA ALA A 66 17.88 -14.11 -19.60
C ALA A 66 16.79 -13.20 -19.01
N ASP A 67 15.66 -13.22 -19.70
CA ASP A 67 14.32 -12.75 -19.34
C ASP A 67 13.91 -11.31 -19.71
N GLY A 68 12.73 -11.21 -20.33
CA GLY A 68 12.13 -10.00 -20.89
C GLY A 68 11.54 -9.08 -19.83
N THR A 69 12.34 -8.69 -18.84
CA THR A 69 11.89 -7.87 -17.71
C THR A 69 12.29 -6.41 -17.92
N GLY A 70 11.30 -5.51 -18.07
CA GLY A 70 11.52 -4.06 -18.00
C GLY A 70 12.27 -3.68 -16.71
N SER A 71 13.07 -2.61 -16.75
CA SER A 71 13.81 -2.15 -15.56
C SER A 71 12.80 -1.70 -14.50
N GLY A 72 12.83 -2.34 -13.33
CA GLY A 72 11.93 -2.04 -12.21
C GLY A 72 12.44 -0.84 -11.41
N VAL A 73 11.54 0.11 -11.13
CA VAL A 73 11.76 1.26 -10.25
C VAL A 73 10.90 1.10 -9.02
N THR A 74 11.39 1.56 -7.87
CA THR A 74 10.64 1.55 -6.63
C THR A 74 10.51 2.96 -6.06
N LEU A 75 9.26 3.37 -5.81
CA LEU A 75 8.91 4.59 -5.11
C LEU A 75 8.63 4.29 -3.63
N SER A 76 9.09 5.18 -2.76
CA SER A 76 8.93 5.11 -1.30
C SER A 76 8.85 6.52 -0.70
N GLU A 77 8.52 6.63 0.59
CA GLU A 77 8.47 7.92 1.30
C GLU A 77 9.79 8.72 1.19
N SER A 78 10.93 8.02 1.07
CA SER A 78 12.27 8.59 0.89
C SER A 78 12.70 8.85 -0.56
N SER A 79 11.93 8.38 -1.54
CA SER A 79 12.23 8.50 -2.97
C SER A 79 10.90 8.48 -3.72
N ASN A 80 10.23 9.63 -3.72
CA ASN A 80 8.82 9.73 -4.04
C ASN A 80 8.51 10.19 -5.47
N GLY A 81 9.54 10.51 -6.26
CA GLY A 81 9.42 10.94 -7.65
C GLY A 81 9.95 9.93 -8.66
N ILE A 82 9.34 9.93 -9.85
CA ILE A 82 9.86 9.31 -11.07
C ILE A 82 9.80 10.28 -12.25
N ALA A 83 10.81 10.23 -13.11
CA ALA A 83 10.85 10.92 -14.39
C ALA A 83 11.15 9.94 -15.53
N ILE A 84 10.37 9.99 -16.61
CA ILE A 84 10.54 9.16 -17.80
C ILE A 84 10.95 10.06 -18.96
N GLN A 85 12.09 9.77 -19.59
CA GLN A 85 12.59 10.55 -20.72
C GLN A 85 12.37 9.78 -22.03
N CYS A 86 11.45 10.28 -22.85
CA CYS A 86 11.14 9.72 -24.16
C CYS A 86 11.91 10.45 -25.27
N PRO A 87 12.55 9.74 -26.22
CA PRO A 87 13.19 10.36 -27.37
C PRO A 87 12.21 11.21 -28.20
N LYS A 88 12.57 12.45 -28.50
CA LYS A 88 11.71 13.33 -29.30
C LYS A 88 11.53 12.84 -30.74
N GLY A 89 10.39 13.20 -31.33
CA GLY A 89 10.09 13.05 -32.76
C GLY A 89 9.48 11.71 -33.13
N ASN A 90 9.93 10.61 -32.53
CA ASN A 90 9.51 9.25 -32.92
C ASN A 90 8.91 8.43 -31.79
N PHE A 91 8.90 8.93 -30.55
CA PHE A 91 8.32 8.24 -29.40
C PHE A 91 7.33 9.15 -28.66
N GLU A 92 6.33 8.53 -28.06
CA GLU A 92 5.36 9.18 -27.18
C GLU A 92 5.32 8.50 -25.81
N PHE A 93 4.96 9.27 -24.79
CA PHE A 93 4.74 8.77 -23.44
C PHE A 93 3.38 8.06 -23.33
N VAL A 94 3.37 6.93 -22.62
CA VAL A 94 2.19 6.11 -22.36
C VAL A 94 2.03 5.91 -20.84
N PRO A 95 0.84 6.18 -20.26
CA PRO A 95 -0.40 6.59 -20.96
C PRO A 95 -0.41 8.08 -21.36
N SER A 96 -1.23 8.41 -22.36
CA SER A 96 -1.36 9.79 -22.85
C SER A 96 -2.12 10.72 -21.88
N GLU A 97 -2.96 10.16 -21.00
CA GLU A 97 -3.69 10.93 -19.99
C GLU A 97 -2.82 11.19 -18.75
N PRO A 98 -2.65 12.45 -18.32
CA PRO A 98 -1.72 12.80 -17.24
C PRO A 98 -2.17 12.33 -15.86
N THR A 99 -3.43 11.90 -15.70
CA THR A 99 -4.02 11.43 -14.44
C THR A 99 -4.03 9.91 -14.30
N LYS A 100 -3.47 9.18 -15.26
CA LYS A 100 -3.57 7.71 -15.33
C LYS A 100 -2.21 7.03 -15.37
N VAL A 101 -2.23 5.73 -15.07
CA VAL A 101 -1.12 4.78 -15.18
C VAL A 101 -1.63 3.45 -15.77
N CYS A 102 -0.73 2.60 -16.28
CA CYS A 102 -1.11 1.29 -16.81
C CYS A 102 -1.12 0.20 -15.72
N THR A 103 -2.13 -0.69 -15.71
CA THR A 103 -2.38 -1.61 -14.57
C THR A 103 -2.66 -3.08 -14.89
N ALA A 104 -2.61 -3.52 -16.16
CA ALA A 104 -2.95 -4.90 -16.50
C ALA A 104 -1.78 -5.89 -16.56
N ALA A 105 -2.07 -7.10 -16.09
CA ALA A 105 -1.16 -8.23 -15.94
C ALA A 105 -1.18 -9.19 -17.14
N GLU A 106 0.04 -9.59 -17.51
CA GLU A 106 0.53 -10.84 -18.11
C GLU A 106 1.72 -10.51 -19.03
N GLN A 107 1.60 -9.40 -19.77
CA GLN A 107 2.68 -8.78 -20.55
C GLN A 107 2.48 -7.26 -20.54
N ASN A 108 3.48 -6.52 -20.06
CA ASN A 108 3.42 -5.05 -19.97
C ASN A 108 3.56 -4.46 -21.37
N ASP A 109 2.43 -4.37 -22.08
CA ASP A 109 2.35 -3.85 -23.44
C ASP A 109 1.75 -2.45 -23.45
N LEU A 110 2.56 -1.47 -23.85
CA LEU A 110 2.15 -0.07 -23.93
C LEU A 110 1.05 0.17 -24.98
N GLN A 111 0.91 -0.69 -25.99
CA GLN A 111 -0.19 -0.59 -26.97
C GLN A 111 -1.54 -0.71 -26.27
N THR A 112 -1.71 -1.75 -25.45
CA THR A 112 -2.98 -2.00 -24.77
C THR A 112 -3.32 -0.95 -23.71
N CYS A 113 -2.32 -0.26 -23.19
CA CYS A 113 -2.51 0.85 -22.26
C CYS A 113 -2.88 2.16 -22.97
N GLN A 114 -2.45 2.32 -24.22
CA GLN A 114 -2.72 3.50 -25.03
C GLN A 114 -4.14 3.50 -25.63
N ASP A 115 -4.68 2.32 -25.94
CA ASP A 115 -5.98 2.19 -26.60
C ASP A 115 -7.16 2.53 -25.66
N GLN A 116 -7.84 3.64 -25.93
CA GLN A 116 -8.97 4.13 -25.12
C GLN A 116 -10.17 3.17 -25.06
N SER A 117 -10.30 2.22 -26.00
CA SER A 117 -11.44 1.29 -26.08
C SER A 117 -11.28 0.03 -25.20
N ASN A 118 -10.07 -0.29 -24.73
CA ASN A 118 -9.75 -1.49 -23.94
C ASN A 118 -8.94 -1.10 -22.68
N SER A 119 -9.15 0.12 -22.17
CA SER A 119 -8.20 0.84 -21.33
C SER A 119 -7.76 0.05 -20.10
N LYS A 120 -6.59 -0.58 -20.19
CA LYS A 120 -5.85 -1.19 -19.08
C LYS A 120 -5.13 -0.13 -18.25
N THR A 121 -5.86 0.95 -17.95
CA THR A 121 -5.38 2.09 -17.19
C THR A 121 -6.19 2.25 -15.91
N SER A 122 -5.54 2.73 -14.87
CA SER A 122 -6.18 3.13 -13.62
C SER A 122 -5.81 4.58 -13.32
N PRO A 123 -6.70 5.34 -12.66
CA PRO A 123 -6.36 6.67 -12.18
C PRO A 123 -5.26 6.59 -11.12
N ILE A 124 -4.38 7.59 -11.08
CA ILE A 124 -3.27 7.68 -10.13
C ILE A 124 -3.77 7.68 -8.67
N GLN A 125 -4.96 8.21 -8.42
CA GLN A 125 -5.57 8.25 -7.09
C GLN A 125 -5.77 6.86 -6.46
N ASP A 126 -5.91 5.80 -7.25
CA ASP A 126 -6.05 4.42 -6.76
C ASP A 126 -4.74 3.89 -6.12
N PHE A 127 -3.65 4.64 -6.27
CA PHE A 127 -2.33 4.35 -5.72
C PHE A 127 -2.01 5.20 -4.48
N LEU A 128 -2.99 5.93 -3.95
CA LEU A 128 -2.83 6.81 -2.79
C LEU A 128 -3.70 6.35 -1.61
N ALA A 129 -3.20 6.53 -0.39
CA ALA A 129 -3.97 6.21 0.82
C ALA A 129 -5.03 7.27 1.16
N HIS A 130 -4.72 8.53 0.87
CA HIS A 130 -5.62 9.67 1.08
C HIS A 130 -5.41 10.68 -0.03
N PHE A 131 -6.51 11.26 -0.52
CA PHE A 131 -6.49 12.32 -1.51
C PHE A 131 -7.80 13.11 -1.46
N THR A 132 -7.74 14.29 -2.05
CA THR A 132 -8.83 15.21 -2.36
C THR A 132 -8.65 15.60 -3.82
N ASP A 133 -9.71 16.04 -4.49
CA ASP A 133 -9.62 16.38 -5.92
C ASP A 133 -8.54 17.44 -6.25
N ASN A 134 -8.13 18.25 -5.25
CA ASN A 134 -7.13 19.31 -5.41
C ASN A 134 -5.67 18.86 -5.17
N ASN A 135 -5.42 17.65 -4.66
CA ASN A 135 -4.06 17.18 -4.34
C ASN A 135 -3.68 15.84 -5.01
N VAL A 136 -4.46 15.37 -5.98
CA VAL A 136 -4.09 14.20 -6.79
C VAL A 136 -2.91 14.59 -7.71
N PRO A 137 -1.75 13.93 -7.61
CA PRO A 137 -0.62 14.22 -8.47
C PRO A 137 -0.89 13.78 -9.91
N GLN A 138 -0.27 14.48 -10.85
CA GLN A 138 -0.42 14.26 -12.28
C GLN A 138 0.95 14.25 -12.96
N TRP A 139 1.06 13.55 -14.09
CA TRP A 139 2.23 13.62 -14.94
C TRP A 139 2.42 15.05 -15.45
N THR A 140 3.61 15.58 -15.24
CA THR A 140 4.03 16.90 -15.75
C THR A 140 5.01 16.70 -16.91
N LYS A 141 4.72 17.36 -18.04
CA LYS A 141 5.61 17.36 -19.21
C LYS A 141 6.51 18.58 -19.16
N THR A 142 7.82 18.39 -19.20
CA THR A 142 8.78 19.48 -19.37
C THR A 142 9.44 19.39 -20.74
N GLU A 143 9.16 20.37 -21.60
CA GLU A 143 9.78 20.47 -22.92
C GLU A 143 10.86 21.56 -22.90
N GLY A 144 12.08 21.21 -23.30
CA GLY A 144 13.13 22.20 -23.58
C GLY A 144 13.40 22.30 -25.08
N ALA A 145 13.44 23.51 -25.64
CA ALA A 145 13.69 23.74 -27.08
C ALA A 145 15.00 23.09 -27.59
N HIS A 146 15.99 22.91 -26.70
CA HIS A 146 17.28 22.27 -26.99
C HIS A 146 17.42 20.84 -26.47
N ARG A 147 16.37 20.25 -25.88
CA ARG A 147 16.42 18.88 -25.36
C ARG A 147 16.11 17.86 -26.46
N THR A 148 16.82 16.73 -26.44
CA THR A 148 16.60 15.58 -27.32
C THR A 148 15.51 14.63 -26.82
N THR A 149 15.03 14.83 -25.59
CA THR A 149 13.97 14.04 -24.95
C THR A 149 12.83 14.92 -24.45
N ASP A 150 11.64 14.34 -24.38
CA ASP A 150 10.51 14.85 -23.61
C ASP A 150 10.52 14.17 -22.24
N ASP A 151 10.50 14.98 -21.18
CA ASP A 151 10.59 14.50 -19.80
C ASP A 151 9.20 14.53 -19.17
N HIS A 152 8.75 13.38 -18.68
CA HIS A 152 7.46 13.19 -18.01
C HIS A 152 7.70 12.81 -16.56
N SER A 153 7.30 13.66 -15.60
CA SER A 153 7.56 13.43 -14.19
C SER A 153 6.30 13.34 -13.34
N LEU A 154 6.33 12.45 -12.35
CA LEU A 154 5.28 12.23 -11.37
C LEU A 154 5.92 12.10 -9.99
N ALA A 155 5.37 12.80 -9.00
CA ALA A 155 5.81 12.71 -7.61
C ALA A 155 4.61 12.48 -6.70
N PHE A 156 4.74 11.52 -5.79
CA PHE A 156 3.72 11.18 -4.81
C PHE A 156 3.95 12.06 -3.56
N PRO A 157 2.92 12.73 -3.02
CA PRO A 157 3.06 13.37 -1.72
C PRO A 157 3.42 12.33 -0.65
N THR A 158 4.42 12.61 0.17
CA THR A 158 4.98 11.66 1.15
C THR A 158 3.91 11.14 2.11
N GLU A 159 2.95 11.97 2.47
CA GLU A 159 1.85 11.65 3.38
C GLU A 159 0.75 10.77 2.74
N ASN A 160 0.74 10.64 1.41
CA ASN A 160 -0.32 9.99 0.63
C ASN A 160 0.10 8.62 0.07
N PHE A 161 1.30 8.12 0.40
CA PHE A 161 1.73 6.77 0.02
C PHE A 161 0.69 5.71 0.44
N PRO A 162 0.49 4.66 -0.37
CA PRO A 162 -0.61 3.71 -0.20
C PRO A 162 -0.48 2.91 1.10
N LEU A 163 -1.59 2.29 1.51
CA LEU A 163 -1.62 1.42 2.70
C LEU A 163 -1.08 0.01 2.41
N VAL A 164 -1.10 -0.44 1.15
CA VAL A 164 -0.46 -1.69 0.71
C VAL A 164 0.42 -1.42 -0.48
N ASP A 165 1.39 -2.30 -0.73
CA ASP A 165 2.24 -2.19 -1.90
C ASP A 165 1.39 -2.24 -3.18
N LYS A 166 1.64 -1.30 -4.08
CA LYS A 166 0.97 -1.21 -5.39
C LYS A 166 2.00 -1.30 -6.51
N SER A 167 1.53 -1.55 -7.73
CA SER A 167 2.40 -1.50 -8.90
C SER A 167 1.65 -1.04 -10.13
N PHE A 168 2.35 -0.33 -11.01
CA PHE A 168 1.88 0.08 -12.31
C PHE A 168 3.05 0.06 -13.30
N PHE A 169 2.76 0.32 -14.58
CA PHE A 169 3.81 0.56 -15.55
C PHE A 169 3.48 1.79 -16.41
N VAL A 170 4.53 2.37 -16.99
CA VAL A 170 4.49 3.47 -17.94
C VAL A 170 5.62 3.29 -18.93
N GLY A 171 5.71 4.15 -19.94
CA GLY A 171 6.84 4.06 -20.84
C GLY A 171 6.78 4.96 -22.05
N CYS A 172 7.72 4.70 -22.96
CA CYS A 172 7.81 5.38 -24.24
C CYS A 172 7.53 4.40 -25.37
N ARG A 173 6.68 4.78 -26.32
CA ARG A 173 6.32 3.93 -27.44
C ARG A 173 6.60 4.62 -28.77
N GLN A 174 7.14 3.88 -29.73
CA GLN A 174 7.43 4.39 -31.06
C GLN A 174 6.14 4.66 -31.84
N THR A 175 5.97 5.87 -32.36
CA THR A 175 4.78 6.33 -33.10
C THR A 175 4.81 5.94 -34.57
N SER A 176 6.01 5.83 -35.16
CA SER A 176 6.22 5.47 -36.57
C SER A 176 7.26 4.35 -36.69
N PRO A 177 6.83 3.07 -36.75
CA PRO A 177 7.74 1.94 -36.92
C PRO A 177 8.21 1.81 -38.37
N ASP A 178 9.52 1.76 -38.59
CA ASP A 178 10.10 1.44 -39.90
C ASP A 178 10.03 -0.07 -40.14
N ASN A 179 8.98 -0.54 -40.84
CA ASN A 179 8.76 -1.93 -41.25
C ASN A 179 9.05 -2.96 -40.14
N GLY A 180 8.26 -2.95 -39.07
CA GLY A 180 8.36 -3.89 -37.94
C GLY A 180 7.30 -3.61 -36.86
N SER A 181 7.36 -4.32 -35.73
CA SER A 181 6.56 -3.97 -34.54
C SER A 181 7.11 -2.71 -33.89
N ALA A 182 6.23 -1.84 -33.38
CA ALA A 182 6.63 -0.61 -32.70
C ALA A 182 7.58 -0.91 -31.54
N LYS A 183 8.72 -0.20 -31.46
CA LYS A 183 9.60 -0.32 -30.30
C LYS A 183 8.91 0.26 -29.06
N GLN A 184 9.09 -0.38 -27.92
CA GLN A 184 8.51 0.04 -26.64
C GLN A 184 9.58 0.04 -25.57
N CYS A 185 9.58 1.04 -24.71
CA CYS A 185 10.41 1.13 -23.53
C CYS A 185 9.50 1.12 -22.31
N VAL A 186 9.46 -0.01 -21.60
CA VAL A 186 8.57 -0.23 -20.47
C VAL A 186 9.31 -0.03 -19.16
N VAL A 187 8.76 0.81 -18.30
CA VAL A 187 9.23 1.04 -16.94
C VAL A 187 8.19 0.51 -15.97
N ASN A 188 8.58 -0.50 -15.20
CA ASN A 188 7.74 -1.08 -14.16
C ASN A 188 7.97 -0.28 -12.87
N VAL A 189 6.89 0.18 -12.26
CA VAL A 189 6.96 1.01 -11.05
C VAL A 189 6.27 0.27 -9.92
N SER A 190 7.04 -0.09 -8.90
CA SER A 190 6.54 -0.54 -7.61
C SER A 190 6.41 0.67 -6.69
N VAL A 191 5.25 0.81 -6.04
CA VAL A 191 5.01 1.84 -5.03
C VAL A 191 4.93 1.12 -3.69
N LYS A 192 5.94 1.31 -2.84
CA LYS A 192 5.92 0.77 -1.48
C LYS A 192 4.80 1.41 -0.69
N ALA A 193 4.13 0.63 0.15
CA ALA A 193 3.28 1.20 1.17
C ALA A 193 4.10 2.09 2.12
N ARG A 194 3.42 3.05 2.74
CA ARG A 194 4.02 3.86 3.81
C ARG A 194 4.41 3.01 5.02
N THR A 195 5.30 3.52 5.86
CA THR A 195 5.61 2.91 7.15
C THR A 195 4.49 3.20 8.17
N SER A 196 4.13 2.19 8.96
CA SER A 196 3.23 2.34 10.10
C SER A 196 3.91 3.16 11.20
N ALA A 197 3.20 4.14 11.75
CA ALA A 197 3.79 5.06 12.73
C ALA A 197 2.74 5.66 13.66
N VAL A 198 3.17 6.07 14.86
CA VAL A 198 2.37 6.97 15.71
C VAL A 198 2.79 8.40 15.42
N LYS A 199 1.84 9.24 15.01
CA LYS A 199 2.03 10.69 14.82
C LYS A 199 0.93 11.43 15.55
N ASN A 200 1.30 12.34 16.46
CA ASN A 200 0.36 13.17 17.22
C ASN A 200 -0.76 12.38 17.94
N GLY A 201 -0.42 11.24 18.56
CA GLY A 201 -1.42 10.39 19.25
C GLY A 201 -2.33 9.60 18.32
N VAL A 202 -1.99 9.47 17.04
CA VAL A 202 -2.69 8.64 16.06
C VAL A 202 -1.75 7.55 15.58
N LEU A 203 -2.08 6.29 15.83
CA LEU A 203 -1.47 5.16 15.12
C LEU A 203 -2.01 5.16 13.69
N ILE A 204 -1.13 5.30 12.72
CA ILE A 204 -1.45 5.21 11.30
C ILE A 204 -0.87 3.89 10.80
N CYS A 205 -1.75 2.95 10.44
CA CYS A 205 -1.34 1.64 9.99
C CYS A 205 -1.24 1.53 8.47
N ALA A 206 -0.28 0.72 8.03
CA ALA A 206 -0.13 0.21 6.68
C ALA A 206 0.27 -1.27 6.71
N TYR A 207 0.21 -1.91 5.56
CA TYR A 207 0.21 -3.36 5.36
C TYR A 207 1.06 -3.78 4.15
N GLY A 208 1.97 -2.92 3.67
CA GLY A 208 2.98 -3.35 2.72
C GLY A 208 4.02 -4.25 3.38
N ASN A 209 4.85 -4.89 2.55
CA ASN A 209 5.83 -5.88 2.99
C ASN A 209 6.81 -5.32 4.04
N GLU A 210 7.13 -4.02 3.94
CA GLU A 210 8.07 -3.33 4.84
C GLU A 210 7.37 -2.33 5.79
N SER A 211 6.03 -2.28 5.81
CA SER A 211 5.30 -1.26 6.58
C SER A 211 5.46 -1.38 8.10
N ASN A 212 5.74 -2.59 8.60
CA ASN A 212 5.70 -2.91 10.03
C ASN A 212 7.03 -3.51 10.54
N GLU A 213 8.17 -3.19 9.89
CA GLU A 213 9.50 -3.66 10.32
C GLU A 213 9.88 -3.15 11.72
N SER A 214 9.40 -1.96 12.09
CA SER A 214 9.51 -1.40 13.42
C SER A 214 8.14 -1.33 14.09
N VAL A 215 8.06 -1.62 15.38
CA VAL A 215 6.84 -1.48 16.17
C VAL A 215 6.76 -0.06 16.75
N PRO A 216 5.76 0.76 16.38
CA PRO A 216 5.50 2.04 17.01
C PRO A 216 5.23 1.90 18.51
N GLU A 217 5.73 2.85 19.29
CA GLU A 217 5.50 2.93 20.73
C GLU A 217 4.90 4.30 21.09
N VAL A 218 4.02 4.32 22.09
CA VAL A 218 3.42 5.54 22.61
C VAL A 218 3.19 5.42 24.12
N THR A 219 3.43 6.50 24.85
CA THR A 219 3.11 6.59 26.28
C THR A 219 1.87 7.45 26.46
N LEU A 220 0.88 6.95 27.19
CA LEU A 220 -0.28 7.71 27.62
C LEU A 220 -0.15 8.05 29.10
N ASN A 221 -0.40 9.31 29.45
CA ASN A 221 -0.45 9.83 30.82
C ASN A 221 -1.51 10.94 30.91
N SER A 222 -1.61 11.61 32.06
CA SER A 222 -2.61 12.66 32.29
C SER A 222 -2.55 13.83 31.30
N GLN A 223 -1.40 14.10 30.66
CA GLN A 223 -1.24 15.16 29.66
C GLN A 223 -1.53 14.68 28.23
N ASN A 224 -1.25 13.43 27.91
CA ASN A 224 -1.45 12.83 26.58
C ASN A 224 -2.29 11.55 26.70
N ASN A 225 -3.52 11.71 27.14
CA ASN A 225 -4.37 10.64 27.63
C ASN A 225 -5.18 9.90 26.56
N SER A 226 -4.83 10.03 25.28
CA SER A 226 -5.61 9.42 24.21
C SER A 226 -4.77 8.89 23.05
N LEU A 227 -5.30 7.85 22.40
CA LEU A 227 -4.73 7.22 21.22
C LEU A 227 -5.83 6.89 20.22
N THR A 228 -5.70 7.40 19.00
CA THR A 228 -6.55 7.02 17.86
C THR A 228 -5.90 5.89 17.07
N ILE A 229 -6.66 4.86 16.67
CA ILE A 229 -6.18 3.70 15.91
C ILE A 229 -6.73 3.76 14.47
N GLN A 230 -5.92 4.24 13.53
CA GLN A 230 -6.30 4.43 12.13
C GLN A 230 -5.84 3.25 11.26
N CYS A 231 -6.71 2.26 11.08
CA CYS A 231 -6.47 1.10 10.21
C CYS A 231 -6.70 1.37 8.71
N GLY A 232 -7.35 2.49 8.38
CA GLY A 232 -7.73 2.80 6.99
C GLY A 232 -8.78 1.85 6.41
N SER A 233 -9.08 2.01 5.11
CA SER A 233 -10.10 1.20 4.42
C SER A 233 -9.68 -0.27 4.25
N GLU A 234 -8.38 -0.51 4.06
CA GLU A 234 -7.79 -1.83 3.84
C GLU A 234 -7.51 -2.60 5.14
N GLY A 235 -7.75 -1.99 6.31
CA GLY A 235 -7.48 -2.59 7.61
C GLY A 235 -8.68 -2.65 8.56
N GLN A 236 -8.54 -3.44 9.61
CA GLN A 236 -9.50 -3.58 10.70
C GLN A 236 -8.77 -3.69 12.04
N MET A 237 -9.29 -3.02 13.07
CA MET A 237 -8.71 -3.03 14.42
C MET A 237 -8.86 -4.41 15.06
N GLU A 238 -7.81 -4.89 15.70
CA GLU A 238 -7.77 -6.14 16.46
C GLU A 238 -6.96 -5.95 17.76
N PRO A 239 -7.51 -6.30 18.95
CA PRO A 239 -8.89 -6.69 19.19
C PRO A 239 -9.85 -5.53 18.87
N THR A 240 -11.10 -5.81 18.53
CA THR A 240 -12.05 -4.74 18.22
C THR A 240 -12.36 -3.91 19.47
N GLN A 241 -12.72 -2.63 19.31
CA GLN A 241 -13.08 -1.77 20.45
C GLN A 241 -14.24 -2.35 21.28
N GLU A 242 -15.16 -3.10 20.66
CA GLU A 242 -16.32 -3.72 21.33
C GLU A 242 -15.93 -4.90 22.21
N SER A 243 -14.77 -5.53 21.94
CA SER A 243 -14.25 -6.62 22.77
C SER A 243 -13.83 -6.14 24.16
N LEU A 244 -13.51 -4.85 24.33
CA LEU A 244 -12.98 -4.27 25.56
C LEU A 244 -11.71 -4.98 26.08
N THR A 245 -10.96 -5.60 25.17
CA THR A 245 -9.72 -6.32 25.46
C THR A 245 -8.51 -5.66 24.80
N ALA A 246 -7.33 -6.01 25.30
CA ALA A 246 -6.07 -5.70 24.65
C ALA A 246 -5.11 -6.88 24.81
N TYR A 247 -4.05 -6.89 24.00
CA TYR A 247 -2.94 -7.81 24.23
C TYR A 247 -2.08 -7.26 25.37
N HIS A 248 -1.77 -8.06 26.37
CA HIS A 248 -0.78 -7.75 27.40
C HIS A 248 0.40 -8.69 27.19
N CYS A 249 1.58 -8.13 27.00
CA CYS A 249 2.78 -8.86 26.64
C CYS A 249 3.78 -8.80 27.80
N SER A 250 4.27 -9.96 28.22
CA SER A 250 5.29 -10.04 29.28
C SER A 250 6.68 -9.89 28.66
N GLY A 251 7.43 -8.84 29.03
CA GLY A 251 8.81 -8.62 28.57
C GLY A 251 8.95 -7.70 27.35
N SER A 252 10.20 -7.39 26.96
CA SER A 252 10.51 -6.39 25.93
C SER A 252 10.18 -6.83 24.49
N ASN A 253 10.13 -8.14 24.27
CA ASN A 253 9.85 -8.76 22.98
C ASN A 253 8.44 -9.33 23.06
N ALA A 254 7.56 -8.89 22.17
CA ALA A 254 6.13 -9.20 22.17
C ALA A 254 5.83 -10.67 21.75
N ASP A 255 6.64 -11.61 22.22
CA ASP A 255 6.65 -13.01 21.78
C ASP A 255 5.65 -13.86 22.58
N GLU A 256 5.34 -13.45 23.83
CA GLU A 256 4.33 -14.07 24.68
C GLU A 256 3.32 -13.01 25.14
N CYS A 257 2.24 -12.89 24.36
CA CYS A 257 1.14 -11.98 24.64
C CYS A 257 -0.15 -12.77 24.91
N THR A 258 -0.90 -12.33 25.91
CA THR A 258 -2.23 -12.86 26.22
C THR A 258 -3.26 -11.76 26.00
N ILE A 259 -4.46 -12.15 25.55
CA ILE A 259 -5.59 -11.23 25.51
C ILE A 259 -6.12 -11.11 26.94
N VAL A 260 -6.17 -9.88 27.45
CA VAL A 260 -6.70 -9.55 28.78
C VAL A 260 -7.84 -8.54 28.66
N ASN A 261 -8.75 -8.51 29.63
CA ASN A 261 -9.73 -7.44 29.69
C ASN A 261 -9.03 -6.14 30.06
N LEU A 262 -9.46 -5.01 29.48
CA LEU A 262 -8.90 -3.71 29.83
C LEU A 262 -9.12 -3.36 31.31
N THR A 263 -10.12 -3.95 31.97
CA THR A 263 -10.34 -3.82 33.43
C THR A 263 -9.28 -4.53 34.28
N GLU A 264 -8.54 -5.49 33.73
CA GLU A 264 -7.43 -6.14 34.44
C GLU A 264 -6.20 -5.23 34.52
N VAL A 265 -6.02 -4.38 33.51
CA VAL A 265 -4.91 -3.43 33.42
C VAL A 265 -5.30 -2.07 34.03
N MET A 266 -6.50 -1.59 33.71
CA MET A 266 -7.07 -0.32 34.21
C MET A 266 -8.37 -0.64 34.96
N PRO A 267 -8.35 -0.80 36.30
CA PRO A 267 -9.51 -1.28 37.07
C PRO A 267 -10.81 -0.49 36.89
N ASP A 268 -10.70 0.83 36.69
CA ASP A 268 -11.86 1.73 36.50
C ASP A 268 -12.29 1.87 35.03
N PHE A 269 -11.71 1.08 34.13
CA PHE A 269 -12.02 1.11 32.71
C PHE A 269 -13.52 0.89 32.46
N THR A 270 -14.08 1.71 31.57
CA THR A 270 -15.45 1.51 31.07
C THR A 270 -15.47 1.62 29.55
N SER A 271 -16.46 0.99 28.92
CA SER A 271 -16.62 1.03 27.46
C SER A 271 -16.77 2.45 26.89
N SER A 272 -17.17 3.43 27.71
CA SER A 272 -17.28 4.83 27.29
C SER A 272 -15.94 5.51 27.00
N TRP A 273 -14.82 4.90 27.39
CA TRP A 273 -13.47 5.37 27.09
C TRP A 273 -13.08 5.10 25.63
N TRP A 274 -13.76 4.15 24.97
CA TRP A 274 -13.72 4.02 23.52
C TRP A 274 -14.69 5.00 22.88
N THR A 275 -14.13 5.88 22.07
CA THR A 275 -14.84 6.90 21.29
C THR A 275 -14.45 6.77 19.82
N THR A 276 -14.94 7.67 18.97
CA THR A 276 -14.52 7.77 17.57
C THR A 276 -13.92 9.14 17.28
N ASP A 277 -12.91 9.16 16.42
CA ASP A 277 -12.29 10.39 15.94
C ASP A 277 -12.87 10.80 14.59
N SER A 278 -13.70 11.84 14.57
CA SER A 278 -14.35 12.35 13.36
C SER A 278 -13.35 12.90 12.33
N ASN A 279 -12.16 13.32 12.75
CA ASN A 279 -11.12 13.80 11.83
C ASN A 279 -10.36 12.64 11.17
N SER A 280 -10.52 11.42 11.69
CA SER A 280 -9.80 10.22 11.26
C SER A 280 -10.77 9.17 10.69
N ALA A 281 -11.77 9.62 9.91
CA ALA A 281 -12.80 8.77 9.33
C ALA A 281 -13.55 7.90 10.37
N ASN A 282 -13.82 8.47 11.55
CA ASN A 282 -14.45 7.79 12.70
C ASN A 282 -13.64 6.59 13.23
N ALA A 283 -12.31 6.64 13.10
CA ALA A 283 -11.41 5.65 13.68
C ALA A 283 -11.63 5.50 15.20
N PRO A 284 -11.51 4.28 15.77
CA PRO A 284 -11.56 4.06 17.20
C PRO A 284 -10.52 4.90 17.95
N LYS A 285 -10.94 5.49 19.07
CA LYS A 285 -10.09 6.34 19.90
C LYS A 285 -10.26 5.99 21.37
N LEU A 286 -9.18 5.53 22.00
CA LEU A 286 -9.11 5.33 23.45
C LEU A 286 -8.85 6.67 24.12
N VAL A 287 -9.65 7.02 25.13
CA VAL A 287 -9.47 8.20 25.97
C VAL A 287 -9.53 7.77 27.43
N ILE A 288 -8.43 7.95 28.15
CA ILE A 288 -8.30 7.55 29.55
C ILE A 288 -8.52 8.81 30.42
N PRO A 289 -9.52 8.85 31.31
CA PRO A 289 -9.68 9.94 32.28
C PRO A 289 -8.44 10.08 33.18
N GLU A 290 -8.24 11.26 33.78
CA GLU A 290 -7.07 11.54 34.63
C GLU A 290 -6.92 10.54 35.81
N ASP A 291 -8.05 10.11 36.37
CA ASP A 291 -8.13 9.13 37.46
C ASP A 291 -8.23 7.68 36.97
N GLY A 292 -8.31 7.45 35.66
CA GLY A 292 -8.46 6.13 35.06
C GLY A 292 -7.16 5.38 34.77
N PHE A 293 -6.00 6.01 35.02
CA PHE A 293 -4.69 5.39 34.84
C PHE A 293 -4.41 4.31 35.90
N PRO A 294 -3.64 3.25 35.55
CA PRO A 294 -3.32 2.18 36.49
C PRO A 294 -2.46 2.65 37.66
N ALA A 295 -2.48 1.93 38.78
CA ALA A 295 -1.67 2.27 39.95
C ALA A 295 -0.16 2.09 39.73
N GLN A 296 0.22 1.23 38.79
CA GLN A 296 1.59 1.01 38.33
C GLN A 296 1.64 1.15 36.82
N GLU A 297 2.83 1.42 36.28
CA GLU A 297 3.01 1.46 34.83
C GLU A 297 2.70 0.10 34.21
N GLU A 298 1.88 0.09 33.18
CA GLU A 298 1.46 -1.11 32.46
C GLU A 298 1.68 -0.94 30.96
N THR A 299 1.87 -2.03 30.23
CA THR A 299 2.01 -1.99 28.77
C THR A 299 0.99 -2.91 28.12
N ILE A 300 0.20 -2.34 27.21
CA ILE A 300 -0.72 -3.09 26.36
C ILE A 300 -0.32 -2.94 24.89
N VAL A 301 -0.76 -3.87 24.07
CA VAL A 301 -0.60 -3.84 22.62
C VAL A 301 -1.98 -3.81 21.97
N LEU A 302 -2.13 -2.88 21.04
CA LEU A 302 -3.29 -2.72 20.18
C LEU A 302 -2.82 -2.70 18.73
N GLY A 303 -3.74 -2.79 17.77
CA GLY A 303 -3.32 -2.70 16.39
C GLY A 303 -4.41 -2.95 15.37
N CYS A 304 -3.97 -3.20 14.16
CA CYS A 304 -4.80 -3.49 13.01
C CYS A 304 -4.27 -4.68 12.21
N ASN A 305 -5.18 -5.46 11.66
CA ASN A 305 -4.90 -6.45 10.63
C ASN A 305 -5.41 -5.97 9.27
N GLN A 306 -4.75 -6.41 8.20
CA GLN A 306 -5.24 -6.18 6.85
C GLN A 306 -6.53 -6.98 6.62
N LYS A 307 -7.54 -6.35 6.03
CA LYS A 307 -8.75 -7.06 5.58
C LYS A 307 -8.38 -7.97 4.42
N VAL A 308 -8.62 -9.27 4.54
CA VAL A 308 -8.46 -10.20 3.43
C VAL A 308 -9.74 -10.19 2.58
N THR A 309 -9.71 -9.53 1.43
CA THR A 309 -10.79 -9.63 0.43
C THR A 309 -10.37 -10.57 -0.72
N GLY A 310 -10.78 -11.84 -0.65
CA GLY A 310 -10.87 -12.76 -1.80
C GLY A 310 -9.58 -13.38 -2.37
N THR A 311 -9.45 -14.71 -2.24
CA THR A 311 -8.50 -15.63 -2.94
C THR A 311 -7.02 -15.27 -2.90
N SER A 312 -6.44 -15.25 -1.71
CA SER A 312 -5.07 -15.74 -1.52
C SER A 312 -5.14 -16.87 -0.51
N LYS A 313 -4.79 -18.07 -0.97
CA LYS A 313 -4.71 -19.27 -0.14
C LYS A 313 -3.63 -18.99 0.90
N ALA A 314 -4.04 -18.65 2.13
CA ALA A 314 -3.15 -18.75 3.28
C ALA A 314 -2.51 -20.16 3.23
N PRO A 315 -1.19 -20.31 3.46
CA PRO A 315 -0.68 -21.63 3.78
C PRO A 315 -1.48 -22.11 4.98
N ALA A 316 -2.15 -23.25 4.83
CA ALA A 316 -2.74 -23.95 5.95
C ALA A 316 -1.59 -24.33 6.90
N GLY A 317 -1.37 -23.46 7.89
CA GLY A 317 -0.53 -23.69 9.05
C GLY A 317 -1.42 -24.01 10.23
N ASP A 318 -0.98 -25.00 11.00
CA ASP A 318 -1.70 -25.83 11.95
C ASP A 318 -2.58 -25.11 12.99
N GLN A 319 -3.63 -25.83 13.41
CA GLN A 319 -4.47 -25.45 14.55
C GLN A 319 -3.66 -25.50 15.86
N THR A 320 -3.95 -24.55 16.75
CA THR A 320 -3.34 -24.30 18.09
C THR A 320 -2.15 -23.34 18.07
N ALA A 321 -2.40 -22.08 17.72
CA ALA A 321 -1.46 -20.98 17.94
C ALA A 321 -2.04 -20.02 19.00
N ALA A 322 -1.19 -19.55 19.92
CA ALA A 322 -1.47 -18.37 20.73
C ALA A 322 -2.01 -17.25 19.82
N ALA A 323 -3.01 -16.49 20.27
CA ALA A 323 -3.63 -15.45 19.46
C ALA A 323 -2.53 -14.53 18.90
N GLY A 324 -2.28 -14.61 17.60
CA GLY A 324 -1.21 -13.85 16.95
C GLY A 324 -1.49 -12.36 17.07
N LEU A 325 -0.45 -11.58 17.39
CA LEU A 325 -0.56 -10.13 17.44
C LEU A 325 -1.03 -9.55 16.10
N PRO A 326 -1.66 -8.35 16.11
CA PRO A 326 -2.00 -7.65 14.89
C PRO A 326 -0.78 -7.42 13.99
N THR A 327 -0.97 -7.30 12.68
CA THR A 327 0.13 -7.06 11.73
C THR A 327 0.75 -5.68 11.92
N CYS A 328 -0.08 -4.65 12.05
CA CYS A 328 0.33 -3.33 12.49
C CYS A 328 0.02 -3.21 13.97
N THR A 329 1.04 -3.23 14.81
CA THR A 329 0.90 -3.10 16.26
C THR A 329 1.30 -1.72 16.75
N VAL A 330 0.84 -1.35 17.93
CA VAL A 330 1.39 -0.26 18.73
C VAL A 330 1.56 -0.76 20.16
N LYS A 331 2.73 -0.52 20.74
CA LYS A 331 2.94 -0.67 22.18
C LYS A 331 2.48 0.60 22.87
N VAL A 332 1.55 0.45 23.81
CA VAL A 332 0.96 1.53 24.57
C VAL A 332 1.40 1.39 26.02
N THR A 333 2.31 2.25 26.46
CA THR A 333 2.70 2.36 27.87
C THR A 333 1.70 3.27 28.57
N LEU A 334 1.02 2.73 29.56
CA LEU A 334 0.08 3.43 30.43
C LEU A 334 0.84 3.91 31.66
N GLY A 335 1.02 5.23 31.80
CA GLY A 335 1.68 5.80 32.96
C GLY A 335 0.92 5.51 34.24
N ALA A 336 1.65 5.39 35.36
CA ALA A 336 1.04 5.22 36.66
C ALA A 336 0.23 6.47 37.06
N GLN A 337 -0.87 6.25 37.77
CA GLN A 337 -1.71 7.31 38.33
C GLN A 337 -0.86 8.20 39.24
N THR A 338 -0.56 9.41 38.77
CA THR A 338 0.05 10.42 39.62
C THR A 338 -1.02 10.86 40.61
N SER A 339 -1.00 10.28 41.81
CA SER A 339 -1.77 10.81 42.92
C SER A 339 -1.35 12.26 43.10
N GLY A 340 -2.17 13.18 42.59
CA GLY A 340 -2.03 14.59 42.91
C GLY A 340 -2.04 14.65 44.43
N SER A 341 -0.90 14.96 45.04
CA SER A 341 -0.86 15.30 46.46
C SER A 341 -1.73 16.53 46.62
N GLN A 342 -3.02 16.30 46.91
CA GLN A 342 -3.80 17.27 47.65
C GLN A 342 -3.17 17.31 49.03
N ALA A 343 -2.10 18.10 49.15
CA ALA A 343 -1.67 18.62 50.44
C ALA A 343 -2.88 19.37 50.97
N SER A 344 -3.63 18.72 51.85
CA SER A 344 -4.65 19.38 52.64
C SER A 344 -3.91 20.51 53.35
N ASN A 345 -4.26 21.76 53.04
CA ASN A 345 -3.83 22.90 53.84
C ASN A 345 -4.47 22.74 55.23
N VAL A 346 -3.86 21.91 56.07
CA VAL A 346 -4.20 21.85 57.49
C VAL A 346 -3.58 23.11 58.09
N SER A 347 -4.38 24.17 58.11
CA SER A 347 -4.09 25.40 58.84
C SER A 347 -4.01 25.09 60.33
N PHE A 348 -2.80 24.77 60.80
CA PHE A 348 -2.50 24.70 62.23
C PHE A 348 -2.34 26.13 62.76
N HIS A 349 -3.45 26.78 63.10
CA HIS A 349 -3.42 27.87 64.08
C HIS A 349 -3.14 27.28 65.48
N ARG A 350 -1.86 27.05 65.77
CA ARG A 350 -1.40 26.78 67.14
C ARG A 350 -1.35 28.09 67.94
N PHE A 351 -2.22 28.16 68.94
CA PHE A 351 -2.14 29.06 70.08
C PHE A 351 -0.74 29.03 70.72
N PHE A 352 -0.06 30.16 70.78
CA PHE A 352 1.10 30.39 71.65
C PHE A 352 0.62 31.02 72.96
N GLY A 353 0.52 30.21 74.02
CA GLY A 353 0.45 30.69 75.40
C GLY A 353 1.86 30.75 75.99
N LEU A 354 2.41 31.95 76.15
CA LEU A 354 3.67 32.18 76.84
C LEU A 354 3.43 32.25 78.35
N ILE A 355 3.98 31.28 79.10
CA ILE A 355 4.20 31.39 80.54
C ILE A 355 5.70 31.55 80.75
N SER A 356 6.12 32.74 81.17
CA SER A 356 7.50 33.08 81.49
C SER A 356 7.73 32.95 83.00
N VAL A 357 8.62 32.06 83.42
CA VAL A 357 9.13 31.96 84.80
C VAL A 357 10.49 32.67 84.86
N PRO A 358 10.77 33.54 85.86
CA PRO A 358 12.07 34.19 85.96
C PRO A 358 13.06 33.31 86.72
N LEU A 359 14.24 33.11 86.14
CA LEU A 359 15.39 32.48 86.80
C LEU A 359 16.24 33.58 87.44
N VAL A 360 16.27 33.61 88.77
CA VAL A 360 17.20 34.41 89.58
C VAL A 360 18.50 33.64 89.69
N LEU A 361 19.62 34.23 89.24
CA LEU A 361 20.95 33.79 89.64
C LEU A 361 21.82 34.99 90.04
N PHE A 362 22.27 34.91 91.29
CA PHE A 362 23.29 35.71 91.94
C PHE A 362 24.66 35.48 91.28
N ALA A 363 25.47 36.54 91.16
CA ALA A 363 26.90 36.44 91.37
C ALA A 363 27.51 37.81 91.69
N THR A 364 28.14 37.86 92.86
CA THR A 364 29.03 38.88 93.39
C THR A 364 30.38 38.88 92.67
N TYR A 365 30.90 40.07 92.33
CA TYR A 365 32.19 40.57 92.82
C TYR A 365 32.32 42.08 92.53
#